data_AF-A0A2A5DDE4-F1
#
_entry.id   AF-A0A2A5DDE4-F1
#
_cell.length_a   1.000
_cell.length_b   1.000
_cell.length_c   1.000
_cell.angle_alpha   90.00
_cell.angle_beta   90.00
_cell.angle_gamma   90.00
#
_symmetry.space_group_name_H-M   'P 1'
#
loop_
_entity.id
_entity.type
_entity.pdbx_description
1 polymer ?
#
loop_
_entity_poly.entity_id
_entity_poly.type
_entity_poly.pdbx_seq_one_letter_code
_entity_poly.pdbx_strand_id
1 'polypeptide(L)'
;MQDQLRAEADAWREAGLERKLVFQDDGVVDFTSSDYLGLARDERVVRAAKEAADEFGVGAPGARLLNGNYPIHEQAEVEAARWMGSEAALLFPSGWQANFALLTTFADRLDVLFCDSLNHASLIDASRLSRARVEVFAHNDLDALDAALALHPAARRRIVVVEDVYSMDGDRAPLQAMLRLCEKHDAYLILDMAHAAGLYPVEGDMHPRLLARMFTGGKALGVAGGMVCASRVAIETLINHGRSFVFTTAVPPMIAAGLRRAMQIAQAEPEHAQTVFTRASLLRELFAQADIECPGESPIVPVMVGASDRAMVVAEKVRTAGFEVRAVRPPTVPEGSSRLRIVVHAAHSEEEIHGLATAVIAAMSEERRRELVEENPTPPSATPLVVCGTDTDVGKTVVSALLVRASMRYNQTTRYLKPIQTGLDSDTDTVQKLSGLDSAQLAQPIVQFPLPASVDQAAQEAGEVVAMESVLQAARKLFAAAPHAAWIVEGAGGLRVPWNATQDQADFLAALNAPVILVGRSGLGTLNHTLLTLEALAARRISVRALFLVGQPHPQNRNSLAQRLPHLLIFEVPWFKDLQTEHLDFWIDGEPQLHQLLKQLF
;
A
#
# COMPACT_ATOMS: atom_id res chain seq x y z
N MET A 1 -9.77 -21.04 -23.28
CA MET A 1 -10.52 -19.96 -22.60
C MET A 1 -10.95 -20.37 -21.20
N GLN A 2 -11.82 -21.36 -21.00
CA GLN A 2 -12.23 -21.77 -19.64
C GLN A 2 -11.04 -22.14 -18.73
N ASP A 3 -10.06 -22.88 -19.25
CA ASP A 3 -8.85 -23.23 -18.49
C ASP A 3 -7.97 -22.01 -18.17
N GLN A 4 -7.93 -21.01 -19.08
CA GLN A 4 -7.21 -19.75 -18.85
C GLN A 4 -7.89 -18.93 -17.74
N LEU A 5 -9.22 -18.81 -17.79
CA LEU A 5 -10.00 -18.14 -16.74
C LEU A 5 -9.87 -18.84 -15.39
N ARG A 6 -9.78 -20.17 -15.37
CA ARG A 6 -9.51 -20.94 -14.15
C ARG A 6 -8.12 -20.65 -13.61
N ALA A 7 -7.09 -20.68 -14.45
CA ALA A 7 -5.72 -20.36 -14.04
C ALA A 7 -5.60 -18.92 -13.50
N GLU A 8 -6.28 -17.95 -14.12
CA GLU A 8 -6.36 -16.56 -13.61
C GLU A 8 -7.06 -16.50 -12.24
N ALA A 9 -8.18 -17.21 -12.08
CA ALA A 9 -8.89 -17.27 -10.81
C ALA A 9 -8.10 -18.00 -9.70
N ASP A 10 -7.36 -19.05 -10.05
CA ASP A 10 -6.46 -19.77 -9.14
C ASP A 10 -5.32 -18.84 -8.70
N ALA A 11 -4.69 -18.09 -9.61
CA ALA A 11 -3.68 -17.10 -9.28
C ALA A 11 -4.20 -16.00 -8.31
N TRP A 12 -5.44 -15.54 -8.48
CA TRP A 12 -6.06 -14.59 -7.55
C TRP A 12 -6.33 -15.22 -6.18
N ARG A 13 -6.72 -16.50 -6.13
CA ARG A 13 -6.90 -17.24 -4.88
C ARG A 13 -5.58 -17.45 -4.15
N GLU A 14 -4.53 -17.85 -4.87
CA GLU A 14 -3.18 -18.03 -4.32
C GLU A 14 -2.59 -16.71 -3.81
N ALA A 15 -2.87 -15.60 -4.48
CA ALA A 15 -2.49 -14.26 -4.02
C ALA A 15 -3.39 -13.70 -2.90
N GLY A 16 -4.38 -14.47 -2.44
CA GLY A 16 -5.34 -14.04 -1.42
C GLY A 16 -6.28 -12.94 -1.88
N LEU A 17 -6.39 -12.63 -3.17
CA LEU A 17 -7.17 -11.52 -3.74
C LEU A 17 -8.61 -11.89 -4.13
N GLU A 18 -9.02 -13.15 -4.01
CA GLU A 18 -10.38 -13.63 -4.31
C GLU A 18 -11.47 -12.82 -3.59
N ARG A 19 -12.53 -12.45 -4.32
CA ARG A 19 -13.71 -11.75 -3.81
C ARG A 19 -14.95 -12.64 -3.94
N LYS A 20 -15.81 -12.66 -2.93
CA LYS A 20 -17.06 -13.45 -2.92
C LYS A 20 -18.26 -12.54 -2.66
N LEU A 21 -19.39 -12.89 -3.26
CA LEU A 21 -20.68 -12.31 -2.87
C LEU A 21 -21.08 -12.91 -1.54
N VAL A 22 -21.39 -12.05 -0.58
CA VAL A 22 -21.82 -12.42 0.77
C VAL A 22 -23.19 -11.82 1.03
N PHE A 23 -24.05 -12.56 1.71
CA PHE A 23 -25.32 -12.03 2.20
C PHE A 23 -25.05 -10.98 3.28
N GLN A 24 -25.97 -10.03 3.41
CA GLN A 24 -25.97 -9.14 4.56
C GLN A 24 -26.22 -9.97 5.82
N ASP A 25 -25.42 -9.74 6.85
CA ASP A 25 -25.49 -10.42 8.14
C ASP A 25 -26.12 -9.46 9.15
N ASP A 26 -27.40 -9.68 9.48
CA ASP A 26 -28.11 -8.84 10.47
C ASP A 26 -27.66 -9.14 11.92
N GLY A 27 -26.73 -10.08 12.13
CA GLY A 27 -26.18 -10.43 13.45
C GLY A 27 -24.99 -9.57 13.90
N VAL A 28 -24.53 -8.65 13.06
CA VAL A 28 -23.38 -7.76 13.33
C VAL A 28 -23.75 -6.30 13.06
N VAL A 29 -23.10 -5.38 13.77
CA VAL A 29 -23.28 -3.93 13.56
C VAL A 29 -22.49 -3.50 12.34
N ASP A 30 -23.18 -2.95 11.33
CA ASP A 30 -22.60 -2.59 10.05
C ASP A 30 -21.80 -1.29 10.11
N PHE A 31 -20.50 -1.35 9.79
CA PHE A 31 -19.63 -0.19 9.56
C PHE A 31 -19.03 -0.18 8.14
N THR A 32 -19.68 -0.86 7.19
CA THR A 32 -19.20 -1.00 5.80
C THR A 32 -20.07 -0.32 4.77
N SER A 33 -21.39 -0.31 4.99
CA SER A 33 -22.30 0.33 4.04
C SER A 33 -22.04 1.82 3.94
N SER A 34 -22.40 2.41 2.80
CA SER A 34 -22.30 3.85 2.59
C SER A 34 -23.64 4.56 2.84
N ASP A 35 -24.58 3.94 3.57
CA ASP A 35 -25.86 4.57 3.97
C ASP A 35 -25.65 5.51 5.16
N TYR A 36 -24.83 6.55 4.94
CA TYR A 36 -24.33 7.43 6.00
C TYR A 36 -25.45 8.02 6.87
N LEU A 37 -26.59 8.37 6.29
CA LEU A 37 -27.70 9.01 7.00
C LEU A 37 -28.77 8.01 7.48
N GLY A 38 -28.62 6.71 7.17
CA GLY A 38 -29.59 5.67 7.52
C GLY A 38 -30.91 5.77 6.75
N LEU A 39 -30.89 6.32 5.53
CA LEU A 39 -32.10 6.63 4.77
C LEU A 39 -32.61 5.43 3.95
N ALA A 40 -31.83 4.36 3.80
CA ALA A 40 -32.25 3.20 3.01
C ALA A 40 -33.48 2.48 3.58
N ARG A 41 -33.70 2.61 4.89
CA ARG A 41 -34.86 2.04 5.59
C ARG A 41 -35.83 3.09 6.13
N ASP A 42 -35.63 4.38 5.83
CA ASP A 42 -36.52 5.45 6.28
C ASP A 42 -37.94 5.26 5.72
N GLU A 43 -38.93 5.20 6.60
CA GLU A 43 -40.33 4.90 6.23
C GLU A 43 -40.91 5.90 5.22
N ARG A 44 -40.45 7.16 5.25
CA ARG A 44 -40.94 8.23 4.38
C ARG A 44 -40.38 8.05 2.97
N VAL A 45 -39.13 7.60 2.84
CA VAL A 45 -38.49 7.24 1.56
C VAL A 45 -39.17 5.99 0.98
N VAL A 46 -39.36 4.95 1.80
CA VAL A 46 -40.05 3.71 1.39
C VAL A 46 -41.48 4.00 0.94
N ARG A 47 -42.22 4.86 1.66
CA ARG A 47 -43.57 5.26 1.29
C ARG A 47 -43.60 5.99 -0.05
N ALA A 48 -42.71 6.95 -0.28
CA ALA A 48 -42.63 7.66 -1.56
C ALA A 48 -42.36 6.71 -2.73
N ALA A 49 -41.50 5.70 -2.53
CA ALA A 49 -41.24 4.67 -3.53
C ALA A 49 -42.48 3.78 -3.79
N LYS A 50 -43.22 3.39 -2.74
CA LYS A 50 -44.47 2.61 -2.87
C LYS A 50 -45.54 3.37 -3.63
N GLU A 51 -45.79 4.62 -3.26
CA GLU A 51 -46.78 5.49 -3.92
C GLU A 51 -46.48 5.64 -5.42
N ALA A 52 -45.21 5.86 -5.77
CA ALA A 52 -44.80 5.93 -7.17
C ALA A 52 -44.90 4.59 -7.91
N ALA A 53 -44.68 3.46 -7.23
CA ALA A 53 -44.89 2.14 -7.83
C ALA A 53 -46.38 1.86 -8.09
N ASP A 54 -47.27 2.30 -7.18
CA ASP A 54 -48.72 2.19 -7.36
C ASP A 54 -49.21 3.08 -8.52
N GLU A 55 -48.62 4.27 -8.70
CA GLU A 55 -49.01 5.22 -9.76
C GLU A 55 -48.42 4.88 -11.13
N PHE A 56 -47.12 4.58 -11.20
CA PHE A 56 -46.37 4.46 -12.46
C PHE A 56 -45.92 3.04 -12.80
N GLY A 57 -46.14 2.07 -11.90
CA GLY A 57 -45.61 0.72 -12.00
C GLY A 57 -44.14 0.62 -11.56
N VAL A 58 -43.59 -0.60 -11.61
CA VAL A 58 -42.24 -0.88 -11.08
C VAL A 58 -41.15 -0.28 -11.97
N GLY A 59 -41.18 -0.55 -13.29
CA GLY A 59 -40.12 -0.15 -14.22
C GLY A 59 -40.65 0.62 -15.41
N ALA A 60 -39.80 1.46 -15.99
CA ALA A 60 -40.09 2.12 -17.25
C ALA A 60 -39.96 1.10 -18.41
N PRO A 61 -40.88 1.12 -19.41
CA PRO A 61 -40.86 0.17 -20.53
C PRO A 61 -39.79 0.49 -21.59
N GLY A 62 -38.98 1.54 -21.39
CA GLY A 62 -37.99 2.00 -22.36
C GLY A 62 -37.03 3.05 -21.80
N ALA A 63 -36.19 3.59 -22.68
CA ALA A 63 -35.29 4.70 -22.37
C ALA A 63 -36.07 5.99 -22.08
N ARG A 64 -35.43 6.99 -21.45
CA ARG A 64 -36.06 8.31 -21.17
C ARG A 64 -36.62 8.94 -22.46
N LEU A 65 -35.90 8.81 -23.57
CA LEU A 65 -36.31 9.33 -24.89
C LEU A 65 -37.31 8.43 -25.65
N LEU A 66 -37.63 7.23 -25.12
CA LEU A 66 -38.49 6.23 -25.74
C LEU A 66 -39.57 5.78 -24.75
N ASN A 67 -40.49 6.68 -24.40
CA ASN A 67 -41.63 6.44 -23.51
C ASN A 67 -41.28 6.01 -22.07
N GLY A 68 -40.04 6.22 -21.62
CA GLY A 68 -39.59 5.94 -20.26
C GLY A 68 -39.51 7.16 -19.34
N ASN A 69 -39.85 8.36 -19.83
CA ASN A 69 -39.81 9.59 -19.03
C ASN A 69 -41.17 9.88 -18.37
N TYR A 70 -41.27 9.59 -17.07
CA TYR A 70 -42.39 9.97 -16.21
C TYR A 70 -42.17 11.31 -15.48
N PRO A 71 -43.25 12.02 -15.07
CA PRO A 71 -43.16 13.29 -14.34
C PRO A 71 -42.29 13.24 -13.08
N ILE A 72 -42.26 12.10 -12.39
CA ILE A 72 -41.48 11.94 -11.17
C ILE A 72 -39.96 12.04 -11.39
N HIS A 73 -39.46 11.73 -12.59
CA HIS A 73 -38.04 11.93 -12.91
C HIS A 73 -37.70 13.41 -12.97
N GLU A 74 -38.50 14.19 -13.69
CA GLU A 74 -38.29 15.65 -13.82
C GLU A 74 -38.46 16.35 -12.47
N GLN A 75 -39.39 15.89 -11.64
CA GLN A 75 -39.55 16.42 -10.28
C GLN A 75 -38.32 16.14 -9.40
N ALA A 76 -37.70 14.97 -9.53
CA ALA A 76 -36.45 14.66 -8.85
C ALA A 76 -35.27 15.50 -9.39
N GLU A 77 -35.22 15.73 -10.70
CA GLU A 77 -34.21 16.57 -11.35
C GLU A 77 -34.34 18.04 -10.93
N VAL A 78 -35.56 18.58 -10.83
CA VAL A 78 -35.80 19.94 -10.33
C VAL A 78 -35.40 20.09 -8.85
N GLU A 79 -35.71 19.10 -8.02
CA GLU A 79 -35.27 19.07 -6.61
C GLU A 79 -33.74 19.09 -6.51
N ALA A 80 -33.06 18.24 -7.29
CA ALA A 80 -31.61 18.19 -7.30
C ALA A 80 -30.96 19.46 -7.84
N ALA A 81 -31.54 20.06 -8.89
CA ALA A 81 -31.03 21.30 -9.46
C ALA A 81 -31.08 22.44 -8.43
N ARG A 82 -32.20 22.53 -7.68
CA ARG A 82 -32.37 23.49 -6.58
C ARG A 82 -31.38 23.21 -5.45
N TRP A 83 -31.29 21.98 -4.97
CA TRP A 83 -30.41 21.61 -3.86
C TRP A 83 -28.94 21.90 -4.16
N MET A 84 -28.53 21.66 -5.42
CA MET A 84 -27.14 21.82 -5.86
C MET A 84 -26.84 23.21 -6.43
N GLY A 85 -27.75 24.18 -6.35
CA GLY A 85 -27.52 25.55 -6.84
C GLY A 85 -27.20 25.63 -8.34
N SER A 86 -27.84 24.77 -9.15
CA SER A 86 -27.57 24.64 -10.59
C SER A 86 -28.81 24.94 -11.43
N GLU A 87 -28.62 25.23 -12.72
CA GLU A 87 -29.74 25.59 -13.61
C GLU A 87 -30.63 24.39 -13.97
N ALA A 88 -30.05 23.18 -14.00
CA ALA A 88 -30.73 21.94 -14.35
C ALA A 88 -29.98 20.72 -13.79
N ALA A 89 -30.69 19.59 -13.70
CA ALA A 89 -30.10 18.31 -13.37
C ALA A 89 -30.62 17.19 -14.27
N LEU A 90 -29.91 16.06 -14.30
CA LEU A 90 -30.27 14.88 -15.07
C LEU A 90 -30.03 13.59 -14.29
N LEU A 91 -31.07 12.74 -14.22
CA LEU A 91 -31.05 11.48 -13.49
C LEU A 91 -30.53 10.33 -14.36
N PHE A 92 -29.60 9.57 -13.80
CA PHE A 92 -28.99 8.36 -14.34
C PHE A 92 -29.27 7.15 -13.43
N PRO A 93 -29.17 5.91 -13.94
CA PRO A 93 -29.33 4.70 -13.12
C PRO A 93 -28.29 4.53 -11.99
N SER A 94 -27.10 5.12 -12.11
CA SER A 94 -26.08 5.10 -11.05
C SER A 94 -25.11 6.28 -11.17
N GLY A 95 -24.40 6.61 -10.09
CA GLY A 95 -23.30 7.58 -10.12
C GLY A 95 -22.17 7.17 -11.08
N TRP A 96 -21.88 5.88 -11.21
CA TRP A 96 -20.90 5.37 -12.19
C TRP A 96 -21.31 5.77 -13.62
N GLN A 97 -22.58 5.58 -13.97
CA GLN A 97 -23.11 5.89 -15.30
C GLN A 97 -23.18 7.39 -15.57
N ALA A 98 -23.45 8.19 -14.54
CA ALA A 98 -23.41 9.65 -14.59
C ALA A 98 -21.98 10.16 -14.88
N ASN A 99 -20.98 9.69 -14.13
CA ASN A 99 -19.56 9.99 -14.40
C ASN A 99 -19.13 9.59 -15.81
N PHE A 100 -19.56 8.41 -16.24
CA PHE A 100 -19.31 7.93 -17.59
C PHE A 100 -19.90 8.85 -18.65
N ALA A 101 -21.14 9.31 -18.46
CA ALA A 101 -21.77 10.26 -19.36
C ALA A 101 -21.00 11.59 -19.43
N LEU A 102 -20.62 12.13 -18.27
CA LEU A 102 -19.92 13.40 -18.15
C LEU A 102 -18.63 13.41 -18.99
N LEU A 103 -17.70 12.49 -18.71
CA LEU A 103 -16.39 12.56 -19.37
C LEU A 103 -16.44 12.16 -20.84
N THR A 104 -17.29 11.19 -21.21
CA THR A 104 -17.37 10.74 -22.61
C THR A 104 -18.17 11.69 -23.51
N THR A 105 -18.96 12.61 -22.95
CA THR A 105 -19.71 13.61 -23.71
C THR A 105 -18.95 14.93 -23.79
N PHE A 106 -18.30 15.35 -22.71
CA PHE A 106 -17.66 16.68 -22.64
C PHE A 106 -16.18 16.69 -23.01
N ALA A 107 -15.56 15.54 -23.27
CA ALA A 107 -14.16 15.48 -23.69
C ALA A 107 -13.96 14.52 -24.87
N ASP A 108 -13.09 14.93 -25.80
CA ASP A 108 -12.59 14.08 -26.90
C ASP A 108 -11.10 14.34 -27.14
N ARG A 109 -10.55 13.81 -28.24
CA ARG A 109 -9.13 13.91 -28.64
C ARG A 109 -8.58 15.34 -28.74
N LEU A 110 -9.43 16.36 -28.82
CA LEU A 110 -9.05 17.78 -28.87
C LEU A 110 -8.95 18.43 -27.49
N ASP A 111 -9.33 17.70 -26.43
CA ASP A 111 -9.40 18.17 -25.06
C ASP A 111 -8.37 17.45 -24.17
N VAL A 112 -8.12 18.00 -22.99
CA VAL A 112 -7.24 17.42 -21.97
C VAL A 112 -8.00 17.29 -20.64
N LEU A 113 -7.97 16.10 -20.06
CA LEU A 113 -8.46 15.79 -18.73
C LEU A 113 -7.30 15.78 -17.74
N PHE A 114 -7.44 16.51 -16.63
CA PHE A 114 -6.50 16.54 -15.52
C PHE A 114 -7.11 15.76 -14.36
N CYS A 115 -6.65 14.55 -14.15
CA CYS A 115 -7.26 13.61 -13.22
C CYS A 115 -6.40 13.47 -11.97
N ASP A 116 -7.01 13.64 -10.80
CA ASP A 116 -6.37 13.23 -9.54
C ASP A 116 -6.03 11.73 -9.58
N SER A 117 -4.84 11.39 -9.07
CA SER A 117 -4.34 10.02 -9.04
C SER A 117 -5.22 9.02 -8.26
N LEU A 118 -6.07 9.49 -7.34
CA LEU A 118 -6.97 8.66 -6.54
C LEU A 118 -8.43 8.69 -7.01
N ASN A 119 -8.71 9.28 -8.17
CA ASN A 119 -10.04 9.28 -8.76
C ASN A 119 -10.64 7.88 -8.87
N HIS A 120 -11.94 7.79 -8.59
CA HIS A 120 -12.71 6.57 -8.64
C HIS A 120 -12.65 5.90 -10.02
N ALA A 121 -12.71 4.57 -10.03
CA ALA A 121 -12.63 3.76 -11.26
C ALA A 121 -13.59 4.22 -12.37
N SER A 122 -14.79 4.71 -12.01
CA SER A 122 -15.73 5.28 -13.00
C SER A 122 -15.15 6.44 -13.79
N LEU A 123 -14.40 7.32 -13.12
CA LEU A 123 -13.77 8.49 -13.74
C LEU A 123 -12.55 8.06 -14.57
N ILE A 124 -11.76 7.09 -14.08
CA ILE A 124 -10.63 6.52 -14.82
C ILE A 124 -11.10 5.87 -16.13
N ASP A 125 -12.10 5.00 -16.04
CA ASP A 125 -12.62 4.27 -17.20
C ASP A 125 -13.27 5.21 -18.21
N ALA A 126 -14.03 6.19 -17.73
CA ALA A 126 -14.65 7.20 -18.59
C ALA A 126 -13.62 8.13 -19.23
N SER A 127 -12.55 8.51 -18.52
CA SER A 127 -11.44 9.30 -19.06
C SER A 127 -10.76 8.54 -20.20
N ARG A 128 -10.47 7.25 -20.02
CA ARG A 128 -9.91 6.39 -21.07
C ARG A 128 -10.84 6.31 -22.29
N LEU A 129 -12.15 6.16 -22.06
CA LEU A 129 -13.10 6.02 -23.15
C LEU A 129 -13.40 7.35 -23.87
N SER A 130 -13.26 8.49 -23.21
CA SER A 130 -13.41 9.82 -23.83
C SER A 130 -12.46 10.03 -25.01
N ARG A 131 -11.32 9.34 -25.02
CA ARG A 131 -10.20 9.52 -25.97
C ARG A 131 -9.51 10.87 -25.86
N ALA A 132 -9.84 11.67 -24.84
CA ALA A 132 -9.08 12.86 -24.50
C ALA A 132 -7.67 12.48 -24.06
N ARG A 133 -6.76 13.46 -24.15
CA ARG A 133 -5.47 13.32 -23.48
C ARG A 133 -5.72 13.35 -21.98
N VAL A 134 -5.15 12.40 -21.25
CA VAL A 134 -5.28 12.32 -19.79
C VAL A 134 -3.93 12.65 -19.17
N GLU A 135 -3.90 13.68 -18.34
CA GLU A 135 -2.77 14.04 -17.48
C GLU A 135 -3.16 13.70 -16.03
N VAL A 136 -2.41 12.80 -15.40
CA VAL A 136 -2.64 12.43 -14.00
C VAL A 136 -1.70 13.26 -13.13
N PHE A 137 -2.25 13.94 -12.13
CA PHE A 137 -1.48 14.68 -11.14
C PHE A 137 -1.53 13.98 -9.78
N ALA A 138 -0.52 14.23 -8.94
CA ALA A 138 -0.45 13.64 -7.61
C ALA A 138 -1.65 14.08 -6.76
N HIS A 139 -2.11 13.19 -5.90
CA HIS A 139 -3.33 13.37 -5.13
C HIS A 139 -3.36 14.70 -4.36
N ASN A 140 -4.37 15.52 -4.61
CA ASN A 140 -4.57 16.85 -4.00
C ASN A 140 -3.36 17.82 -4.14
N ASP A 141 -2.42 17.55 -5.05
CA ASP A 141 -1.23 18.37 -5.28
C ASP A 141 -1.55 19.54 -6.22
N LEU A 142 -1.70 20.73 -5.62
CA LEU A 142 -2.01 21.96 -6.33
C LEU A 142 -0.87 22.46 -7.23
N ASP A 143 0.39 22.21 -6.84
CA ASP A 143 1.55 22.65 -7.62
C ASP A 143 1.71 21.77 -8.86
N ALA A 144 1.52 20.45 -8.71
CA ALA A 144 1.49 19.52 -9.82
C ALA A 144 0.33 19.84 -10.79
N LEU A 145 -0.85 20.17 -10.26
CA LEU A 145 -1.99 20.59 -11.09
C LEU A 145 -1.72 21.89 -11.84
N ASP A 146 -1.17 22.92 -11.17
CA ASP A 146 -0.82 24.21 -11.79
C ASP A 146 0.20 24.02 -12.94
N ALA A 147 1.23 23.21 -12.69
CA ALA A 147 2.24 22.87 -13.69
C ALA A 147 1.65 22.10 -14.87
N ALA A 148 0.79 21.11 -14.62
CA ALA A 148 0.16 20.32 -15.68
C ALA A 148 -0.76 21.19 -16.57
N LEU A 149 -1.57 22.06 -15.96
CA LEU A 149 -2.46 22.98 -16.69
C LEU A 149 -1.67 23.92 -17.62
N ALA A 150 -0.49 24.38 -17.19
CA ALA A 150 0.38 25.26 -17.96
C ALA A 150 0.98 24.59 -19.22
N LEU A 151 1.09 23.27 -19.25
CA LEU A 151 1.68 22.52 -20.38
C LEU A 151 0.75 22.39 -21.58
N HIS A 152 -0.55 22.64 -21.42
CA HIS A 152 -1.56 22.40 -22.46
C HIS A 152 -2.36 23.64 -22.86
N PRO A 153 -1.72 24.79 -23.18
CA PRO A 153 -2.44 26.02 -23.50
C PRO A 153 -3.20 25.95 -24.84
N ALA A 154 -2.87 25.00 -25.71
CA ALA A 154 -3.49 24.81 -27.02
C ALA A 154 -4.68 23.83 -27.00
N ALA A 155 -4.99 23.20 -25.87
CA ALA A 155 -6.15 22.31 -25.75
C ALA A 155 -7.46 23.09 -25.95
N ARG A 156 -8.42 22.51 -26.68
CA ARG A 156 -9.73 23.16 -26.88
C ARG A 156 -10.45 23.35 -25.56
N ARG A 157 -10.43 22.32 -24.71
CA ARG A 157 -10.93 22.36 -23.33
C ARG A 157 -9.93 21.69 -22.41
N ARG A 158 -9.76 22.28 -21.23
CA ARG A 158 -9.01 21.74 -20.10
C ARG A 158 -10.01 21.46 -19.00
N ILE A 159 -10.09 20.21 -18.54
CA ILE A 159 -11.10 19.80 -17.56
C ILE A 159 -10.40 19.07 -16.41
N VAL A 160 -10.44 19.67 -15.23
CA VAL A 160 -10.00 19.06 -13.97
C VAL A 160 -11.08 18.12 -13.48
N VAL A 161 -10.71 16.91 -13.09
CA VAL A 161 -11.63 15.86 -12.65
C VAL A 161 -11.18 15.38 -11.28
N VAL A 162 -12.02 15.59 -10.26
CA VAL A 162 -11.71 15.32 -8.85
C VAL A 162 -12.95 14.83 -8.08
N GLU A 163 -12.73 14.13 -6.98
CA GLU A 163 -13.76 13.84 -5.98
C GLU A 163 -13.78 14.95 -4.90
N ASP A 164 -14.95 15.23 -4.31
CA ASP A 164 -15.04 16.12 -3.13
C ASP A 164 -14.48 15.41 -1.89
N VAL A 165 -14.97 14.20 -1.63
CA VAL A 165 -14.50 13.30 -0.56
C VAL A 165 -14.04 12.00 -1.21
N TYR A 166 -12.77 11.65 -1.04
CA TYR A 166 -12.20 10.46 -1.66
C TYR A 166 -12.62 9.19 -0.93
N SER A 167 -13.08 8.21 -1.70
CA SER A 167 -13.79 7.04 -1.17
C SER A 167 -13.01 6.20 -0.16
N MET A 168 -11.68 6.12 -0.24
CA MET A 168 -10.86 5.22 0.59
C MET A 168 -10.29 5.90 1.83
N ASP A 169 -9.76 7.11 1.68
CA ASP A 169 -9.05 7.84 2.73
C ASP A 169 -9.92 8.86 3.46
N GLY A 170 -11.08 9.22 2.90
CA GLY A 170 -12.01 10.11 3.56
C GLY A 170 -11.50 11.55 3.71
N ASP A 171 -10.41 11.89 3.03
CA ASP A 171 -9.90 13.23 2.86
C ASP A 171 -10.68 13.97 1.74
N ARG A 172 -10.41 15.28 1.61
CA ARG A 172 -11.18 16.15 0.73
C ARG A 172 -10.31 16.94 -0.24
N ALA A 173 -10.83 17.15 -1.43
CA ALA A 173 -10.18 18.02 -2.39
C ALA A 173 -10.13 19.47 -1.90
N PRO A 174 -9.00 20.20 -2.08
CA PRO A 174 -8.90 21.63 -1.82
C PRO A 174 -9.64 22.44 -2.91
N LEU A 175 -10.97 22.25 -3.01
CA LEU A 175 -11.82 22.68 -4.13
C LEU A 175 -11.67 24.16 -4.46
N GLN A 176 -11.65 25.03 -3.44
CA GLN A 176 -11.52 26.47 -3.66
C GLN A 176 -10.18 26.86 -4.29
N ALA A 177 -9.10 26.15 -3.93
CA ALA A 177 -7.79 26.38 -4.56
C ALA A 177 -7.74 25.84 -5.99
N MET A 178 -8.32 24.66 -6.23
CA MET A 178 -8.44 24.09 -7.58
C MET A 178 -9.29 24.96 -8.51
N LEU A 179 -10.39 25.55 -8.02
CA LEU A 179 -11.21 26.48 -8.80
C LEU A 179 -10.44 27.76 -9.18
N ARG A 180 -9.62 28.32 -8.29
CA ARG A 180 -8.73 29.44 -8.62
C ARG A 180 -7.72 29.09 -9.70
N LEU A 181 -7.17 27.88 -9.67
CA LEU A 181 -6.30 27.38 -10.75
C LEU A 181 -7.07 27.24 -12.07
N CYS A 182 -8.32 26.76 -12.01
CA CYS A 182 -9.19 26.69 -13.19
C CYS A 182 -9.47 28.07 -13.78
N GLU A 183 -9.67 29.10 -12.95
CA GLU A 183 -9.81 30.48 -13.43
C GLU A 183 -8.53 31.00 -14.08
N LYS A 184 -7.39 30.84 -13.40
CA LYS A 184 -6.05 31.24 -13.87
C LYS A 184 -5.74 30.64 -15.25
N HIS A 185 -6.10 29.38 -15.44
CA HIS A 185 -5.78 28.63 -16.65
C HIS A 185 -6.94 28.48 -17.62
N ASP A 186 -8.05 29.20 -17.47
CA ASP A 186 -9.22 29.02 -18.35
C ASP A 186 -9.59 27.53 -18.55
N ALA A 187 -9.72 26.81 -17.44
CA ALA A 187 -10.11 25.42 -17.37
C ALA A 187 -11.46 25.29 -16.65
N TYR A 188 -12.10 24.13 -16.82
CA TYR A 188 -13.30 23.73 -16.11
C TYR A 188 -13.00 22.65 -15.08
N LEU A 189 -13.90 22.43 -14.14
CA LEU A 189 -13.82 21.37 -13.13
C LEU A 189 -15.09 20.51 -13.16
N ILE A 190 -14.93 19.19 -13.07
CA ILE A 190 -16.00 18.23 -12.79
C ILE A 190 -15.76 17.68 -11.39
N LEU A 191 -16.76 17.80 -10.53
CA LEU A 191 -16.70 17.38 -9.13
C LEU A 191 -17.61 16.17 -8.88
N ASP A 192 -17.00 15.05 -8.51
CA ASP A 192 -17.72 13.88 -7.99
C ASP A 192 -17.95 14.04 -6.48
N MET A 193 -19.22 14.22 -6.10
CA MET A 193 -19.70 14.38 -4.74
C MET A 193 -20.33 13.10 -4.18
N ALA A 194 -20.00 11.93 -4.70
CA ALA A 194 -20.67 10.69 -4.30
C ALA A 194 -20.55 10.40 -2.79
N HIS A 195 -19.42 10.74 -2.16
CA HIS A 195 -19.21 10.61 -0.71
C HIS A 195 -19.43 11.92 0.07
N ALA A 196 -19.93 12.97 -0.57
CA ALA A 196 -20.11 14.29 0.06
C ALA A 196 -21.57 14.75 0.12
N ALA A 197 -22.38 14.43 -0.90
CA ALA A 197 -23.77 14.87 -0.97
C ALA A 197 -24.59 14.35 0.21
N GLY A 198 -25.29 15.25 0.90
CA GLY A 198 -26.07 14.96 2.11
C GLY A 198 -25.27 15.01 3.41
N LEU A 199 -23.93 15.00 3.34
CA LEU A 199 -23.05 15.16 4.51
C LEU A 199 -22.54 16.59 4.64
N TYR A 200 -22.10 17.18 3.54
CA TYR A 200 -21.60 18.55 3.51
C TYR A 200 -22.66 19.50 2.94
N PRO A 201 -22.78 20.71 3.49
CA PRO A 201 -23.68 21.71 2.94
C PRO A 201 -23.22 22.14 1.55
N VAL A 202 -24.19 22.40 0.66
CA VAL A 202 -23.95 23.02 -0.64
C VAL A 202 -24.44 24.46 -0.56
N GLU A 203 -23.49 25.40 -0.48
CA GLU A 203 -23.81 26.82 -0.35
C GLU A 203 -23.75 27.53 -1.70
N GLY A 204 -24.75 28.37 -1.95
CA GLY A 204 -24.79 29.31 -3.08
C GLY A 204 -24.92 28.67 -4.46
N ASP A 205 -24.82 29.53 -5.47
CA ASP A 205 -24.88 29.15 -6.87
C ASP A 205 -23.60 28.40 -7.30
N MET A 206 -23.74 27.58 -8.34
CA MET A 206 -22.63 26.85 -8.94
C MET A 206 -21.55 27.82 -9.49
N HIS A 207 -20.30 27.59 -9.09
CA HIS A 207 -19.17 28.38 -9.57
C HIS A 207 -19.05 28.33 -11.11
N PRO A 208 -18.75 29.43 -11.83
CA PRO A 208 -18.72 29.44 -13.30
C PRO A 208 -17.73 28.46 -13.94
N ARG A 209 -16.64 28.14 -13.24
CA ARG A 209 -15.66 27.12 -13.67
C ARG A 209 -16.04 25.69 -13.31
N LEU A 210 -17.08 25.47 -12.50
CA LEU A 210 -17.58 24.15 -12.17
C LEU A 210 -18.57 23.71 -13.26
N LEU A 211 -18.12 22.82 -14.15
CA LEU A 211 -18.91 22.32 -15.27
C LEU A 211 -20.09 21.46 -14.80
N ALA A 212 -19.84 20.61 -13.80
CA ALA A 212 -20.86 19.74 -13.23
C ALA A 212 -20.51 19.32 -11.79
N ARG A 213 -21.55 19.15 -10.99
CA ARG A 213 -21.54 18.34 -9.76
C ARG A 213 -22.23 17.02 -10.06
N MET A 214 -21.61 15.91 -9.68
CA MET A 214 -22.22 14.59 -9.77
C MET A 214 -22.43 14.04 -8.37
N PHE A 215 -23.59 13.49 -8.05
CA PHE A 215 -23.77 12.73 -6.81
C PHE A 215 -24.57 11.45 -7.05
N THR A 216 -24.52 10.53 -6.08
CA THR A 216 -25.21 9.23 -6.14
C THR A 216 -26.31 9.13 -5.10
N GLY A 217 -27.40 8.47 -5.45
CA GLY A 217 -28.47 8.10 -4.51
C GLY A 217 -28.08 6.92 -3.60
N GLY A 218 -27.15 6.08 -4.05
CA GLY A 218 -26.78 4.81 -3.39
C GLY A 218 -25.84 4.90 -2.21
N LYS A 219 -25.72 6.07 -1.59
CA LYS A 219 -24.85 6.30 -0.42
C LYS A 219 -25.66 7.01 0.66
N ALA A 220 -25.32 8.25 1.02
CA ALA A 220 -25.99 9.01 2.07
C ALA A 220 -27.51 9.11 1.90
N LEU A 221 -28.01 9.05 0.66
CA LEU A 221 -29.42 9.14 0.34
C LEU A 221 -30.17 7.79 0.38
N GLY A 222 -29.48 6.66 0.58
CA GLY A 222 -30.09 5.35 0.82
C GLY A 222 -30.91 4.73 -0.31
N VAL A 223 -30.82 5.24 -1.54
CA VAL A 223 -31.66 4.79 -2.68
C VAL A 223 -30.75 4.26 -3.81
N ALA A 224 -31.13 4.32 -5.07
CA ALA A 224 -30.25 4.09 -6.22
C ALA A 224 -30.32 5.32 -7.13
N GLY A 225 -29.52 5.33 -8.20
CA GLY A 225 -29.45 6.44 -9.14
C GLY A 225 -28.20 7.30 -8.99
N GLY A 226 -27.93 8.12 -10.00
CA GLY A 226 -26.92 9.16 -10.01
C GLY A 226 -27.48 10.43 -10.62
N MET A 227 -27.01 11.59 -10.18
CA MET A 227 -27.51 12.87 -10.64
C MET A 227 -26.35 13.71 -11.14
N VAL A 228 -26.51 14.31 -12.31
CA VAL A 228 -25.62 15.36 -12.79
C VAL A 228 -26.34 16.69 -12.67
N CYS A 229 -25.77 17.63 -11.92
CA CYS A 229 -26.26 18.99 -11.78
C CYS A 229 -25.30 19.93 -12.51
N ALA A 230 -25.81 20.75 -13.43
CA ALA A 230 -24.99 21.58 -14.32
C ALA A 230 -25.80 22.75 -14.90
N SER A 231 -25.19 23.50 -15.84
CA SER A 231 -25.94 24.47 -16.65
C SER A 231 -26.98 23.76 -17.53
N ARG A 232 -28.03 24.49 -17.92
CA ARG A 232 -29.08 23.94 -18.79
C ARG A 232 -28.50 23.42 -20.11
N VAL A 233 -27.57 24.16 -20.70
CA VAL A 233 -26.89 23.78 -21.95
C VAL A 233 -26.11 22.48 -21.78
N ALA A 234 -25.44 22.28 -20.64
CA ALA A 234 -24.73 21.03 -20.36
C ALA A 234 -25.71 19.85 -20.22
N ILE A 235 -26.82 20.04 -19.49
CA ILE A 235 -27.85 19.00 -19.37
C ILE A 235 -28.49 18.65 -20.71
N GLU A 236 -28.84 19.65 -21.52
CA GLU A 236 -29.37 19.44 -22.88
C GLU A 236 -28.35 18.71 -23.78
N THR A 237 -27.06 19.01 -23.63
CA THR A 237 -25.99 18.31 -24.34
C THR A 237 -25.94 16.83 -23.94
N LEU A 238 -26.05 16.52 -22.64
CA LEU A 238 -26.09 15.14 -22.15
C LEU A 238 -27.33 14.38 -22.65
N ILE A 239 -28.49 15.03 -22.68
CA ILE A 239 -29.73 14.42 -23.21
C ILE A 239 -29.56 14.03 -24.69
N ASN A 240 -28.92 14.88 -25.49
CA ASN A 240 -28.77 14.67 -26.94
C ASN A 240 -27.59 13.79 -27.33
N HIS A 241 -26.48 13.83 -26.58
CA HIS A 241 -25.21 13.20 -26.97
C HIS A 241 -24.67 12.18 -25.96
N GLY A 242 -25.17 12.20 -24.72
CA GLY A 242 -24.74 11.30 -23.65
C GLY A 242 -25.17 9.87 -23.92
N ARG A 243 -24.30 9.07 -24.52
CA ARG A 243 -24.62 7.69 -24.94
C ARG A 243 -25.12 6.81 -23.79
N SER A 244 -24.52 6.95 -22.61
CA SER A 244 -24.94 6.21 -21.42
C SER A 244 -26.28 6.69 -20.85
N PHE A 245 -26.77 7.87 -21.22
CA PHE A 245 -28.15 8.31 -20.95
C PHE A 245 -29.13 7.81 -22.03
N VAL A 246 -28.75 7.94 -23.31
CA VAL A 246 -29.63 7.65 -24.45
C VAL A 246 -29.91 6.15 -24.62
N PHE A 247 -28.90 5.30 -24.44
CA PHE A 247 -28.97 3.86 -24.76
C PHE A 247 -29.13 2.98 -23.51
N THR A 248 -29.91 3.44 -22.54
CA THR A 248 -30.26 2.69 -21.33
C THR A 248 -31.75 2.79 -21.05
N THR A 249 -32.34 1.77 -20.43
CA THR A 249 -33.69 1.88 -19.86
C THR A 249 -33.70 3.00 -18.81
N ALA A 250 -34.81 3.75 -18.73
CA ALA A 250 -34.98 4.79 -17.73
C ALA A 250 -34.96 4.21 -16.31
N VAL A 251 -34.55 5.03 -15.35
CA VAL A 251 -34.57 4.68 -13.93
C VAL A 251 -36.01 4.31 -13.52
N PRO A 252 -36.22 3.28 -12.69
CA PRO A 252 -37.55 3.00 -12.15
C PRO A 252 -38.18 4.24 -11.48
N PRO A 253 -39.46 4.58 -11.75
CA PRO A 253 -40.10 5.77 -11.17
C PRO A 253 -40.10 5.76 -9.63
N MET A 254 -40.21 4.59 -9.02
CA MET A 254 -40.10 4.42 -7.56
C MET A 254 -38.74 4.84 -7.00
N ILE A 255 -37.65 4.63 -7.76
CA ILE A 255 -36.30 5.06 -7.37
C ILE A 255 -36.18 6.58 -7.50
N ALA A 256 -36.74 7.19 -8.54
CA ALA A 256 -36.78 8.64 -8.67
C ALA A 256 -37.58 9.30 -7.52
N ALA A 257 -38.71 8.71 -7.14
CA ALA A 257 -39.53 9.18 -6.01
C ALA A 257 -38.80 9.06 -4.68
N GLY A 258 -38.21 7.90 -4.39
CA GLY A 258 -37.42 7.67 -3.20
C GLY A 258 -36.23 8.63 -3.11
N LEU A 259 -35.47 8.79 -4.21
CA LEU A 259 -34.33 9.70 -4.26
C LEU A 259 -34.74 11.15 -4.03
N ARG A 260 -35.83 11.60 -4.66
CA ARG A 260 -36.41 12.94 -4.40
C ARG A 260 -36.75 13.13 -2.92
N ARG A 261 -37.38 12.14 -2.31
CA ARG A 261 -37.75 12.22 -0.89
C ARG A 261 -36.52 12.22 0.02
N ALA A 262 -35.50 11.42 -0.29
CA ALA A 262 -34.24 11.40 0.45
C ALA A 262 -33.51 12.74 0.38
N MET A 263 -33.46 13.39 -0.79
CA MET A 263 -32.88 14.74 -0.93
C MET A 263 -33.61 15.78 -0.07
N GLN A 264 -34.94 15.69 0.05
CA GLN A 264 -35.71 16.59 0.90
C GLN A 264 -35.42 16.38 2.39
N ILE A 265 -35.27 15.13 2.82
CA ILE A 265 -34.93 14.79 4.20
C ILE A 265 -33.52 15.30 4.53
N ALA A 266 -32.53 15.00 3.70
CA ALA A 266 -31.15 15.43 3.90
C ALA A 266 -31.00 16.97 3.99
N GLN A 267 -31.85 17.72 3.28
CA GLN A 267 -31.89 19.18 3.38
C GLN A 267 -32.62 19.70 4.62
N ALA A 268 -33.68 19.01 5.06
CA ALA A 268 -34.51 19.44 6.18
C ALA A 268 -33.95 19.03 7.55
N GLU A 269 -33.17 17.95 7.61
CA GLU A 269 -32.69 17.29 8.83
C GLU A 269 -31.15 17.21 8.86
N PRO A 270 -30.43 18.36 8.84
CA PRO A 270 -28.96 18.39 8.83
C PRO A 270 -28.33 17.77 10.10
N GLU A 271 -29.09 17.59 11.17
CA GLU A 271 -28.67 16.93 12.41
C GLU A 271 -28.23 15.48 12.17
N HIS A 272 -28.75 14.79 11.14
CA HIS A 272 -28.28 13.45 10.77
C HIS A 272 -26.80 13.50 10.39
N ALA A 273 -26.43 14.44 9.51
CA ALA A 273 -25.03 14.63 9.10
C ALA A 273 -24.16 15.06 10.28
N GLN A 274 -24.62 16.02 11.10
CA GLN A 274 -23.89 16.46 12.30
C GLN A 274 -23.60 15.30 13.25
N THR A 275 -24.58 14.43 13.46
CA THR A 275 -24.46 13.25 14.31
C THR A 275 -23.40 12.29 13.76
N VAL A 276 -23.39 12.05 12.45
CA VAL A 276 -22.38 11.22 11.78
C VAL A 276 -20.98 11.79 12.02
N PHE A 277 -20.78 13.10 11.84
CA PHE A 277 -19.48 13.74 12.08
C PHE A 277 -19.05 13.65 13.53
N THR A 278 -19.94 13.92 14.49
CA THR A 278 -19.64 13.80 15.92
C THR A 278 -19.16 12.39 16.27
N ARG A 279 -19.79 11.35 15.73
CA ARG A 279 -19.40 9.95 15.96
C ARG A 279 -18.12 9.56 15.24
N ALA A 280 -17.90 10.04 14.03
CA ALA A 280 -16.66 9.83 13.31
C ALA A 280 -15.47 10.49 14.03
N SER A 281 -15.67 11.68 14.61
CA SER A 281 -14.68 12.35 15.46
C SER A 281 -14.43 11.56 16.75
N LEU A 282 -15.47 11.11 17.45
CA LEU A 282 -15.33 10.27 18.64
C LEU A 282 -14.52 9.00 18.33
N LEU A 283 -14.82 8.32 17.21
CA LEU A 283 -14.09 7.12 16.82
C LEU A 283 -12.61 7.41 16.54
N ARG A 284 -12.30 8.51 15.83
CA ARG A 284 -10.91 8.96 15.62
C ARG A 284 -10.21 9.29 16.92
N GLU A 285 -10.87 9.95 17.86
CA GLU A 285 -10.31 10.26 19.18
C GLU A 285 -9.95 9.00 19.96
N LEU A 286 -10.82 7.98 19.94
CA LEU A 286 -10.57 6.69 20.58
C LEU A 286 -9.37 5.96 19.93
N PHE A 287 -9.24 6.01 18.61
CA PHE A 287 -8.08 5.45 17.92
C PHE A 287 -6.79 6.22 18.19
N ALA A 288 -6.84 7.56 18.24
CA ALA A 288 -5.71 8.39 18.58
C ALA A 288 -5.19 8.13 20.00
N GLN A 289 -6.09 7.88 20.97
CA GLN A 289 -5.71 7.47 22.33
C GLN A 289 -4.97 6.12 22.39
N ALA A 290 -5.06 5.31 21.34
CA ALA A 290 -4.38 4.04 21.19
C ALA A 290 -3.22 4.07 20.16
N ASP A 291 -2.74 5.27 19.80
CA ASP A 291 -1.68 5.49 18.81
C ASP A 291 -1.99 4.88 17.42
N ILE A 292 -3.27 4.86 17.05
CA ILE A 292 -3.74 4.47 15.72
C ILE A 292 -4.11 5.75 14.95
N GLU A 293 -3.31 6.07 13.93
CA GLU A 293 -3.56 7.22 13.07
C GLU A 293 -4.65 6.90 12.03
N CYS A 294 -5.62 7.81 11.91
CA CYS A 294 -6.71 7.73 10.94
C CYS A 294 -6.77 9.03 10.11
N PRO A 295 -6.33 9.02 8.85
CA PRO A 295 -6.40 10.21 8.00
C PRO A 295 -7.84 10.64 7.68
N GLY A 296 -7.96 11.86 7.15
CA GLY A 296 -9.22 12.43 6.68
C GLY A 296 -10.10 13.02 7.78
N GLU A 297 -11.14 13.72 7.36
CA GLU A 297 -12.11 14.40 8.23
C GLU A 297 -13.57 13.96 7.98
N SER A 298 -13.79 13.14 6.95
CA SER A 298 -15.13 12.66 6.60
C SER A 298 -15.62 11.53 7.52
N PRO A 299 -16.86 11.06 7.36
CA PRO A 299 -17.37 9.86 8.04
C PRO A 299 -16.72 8.53 7.63
N ILE A 300 -15.77 8.55 6.69
CA ILE A 300 -14.92 7.41 6.36
C ILE A 300 -13.69 7.51 7.28
N VAL A 301 -13.52 6.52 8.16
CA VAL A 301 -12.44 6.45 9.16
C VAL A 301 -11.51 5.29 8.78
N PRO A 302 -10.48 5.53 7.94
CA PRO A 302 -9.54 4.49 7.56
C PRO A 302 -8.60 4.14 8.72
N VAL A 303 -8.43 2.84 8.99
CA VAL A 303 -7.42 2.33 9.93
C VAL A 303 -6.33 1.63 9.13
N MET A 304 -5.14 2.20 9.10
CA MET A 304 -4.01 1.66 8.36
C MET A 304 -3.49 0.38 9.01
N VAL A 305 -3.41 -0.71 8.23
CA VAL A 305 -2.97 -2.03 8.72
C VAL A 305 -1.67 -2.50 8.07
N GLY A 306 -1.45 -2.19 6.79
CA GLY A 306 -0.24 -2.55 6.05
C GLY A 306 -0.44 -3.78 5.15
N ALA A 307 0.00 -4.95 5.59
CA ALA A 307 -0.09 -6.19 4.80
C ALA A 307 -1.55 -6.66 4.59
N SER A 308 -1.84 -7.23 3.43
CA SER A 308 -3.18 -7.71 3.06
C SER A 308 -3.71 -8.82 3.99
N ASP A 309 -2.87 -9.81 4.31
CA ASP A 309 -3.27 -10.93 5.17
C ASP A 309 -3.59 -10.44 6.59
N ARG A 310 -2.79 -9.51 7.11
CA ARG A 310 -3.03 -8.87 8.40
C ARG A 310 -4.35 -8.09 8.39
N ALA A 311 -4.62 -7.30 7.35
CA ALA A 311 -5.90 -6.58 7.24
C ALA A 311 -7.10 -7.52 7.24
N MET A 312 -7.00 -8.68 6.59
CA MET A 312 -8.04 -9.72 6.61
C MET A 312 -8.22 -10.34 7.99
N VAL A 313 -7.13 -10.68 8.69
CA VAL A 313 -7.18 -11.23 10.05
C VAL A 313 -7.80 -10.23 11.02
N VAL A 314 -7.40 -8.95 10.96
CA VAL A 314 -7.98 -7.91 11.81
C VAL A 314 -9.47 -7.75 11.52
N ALA A 315 -9.88 -7.69 10.24
CA ALA A 315 -11.29 -7.57 9.88
C ALA A 315 -12.13 -8.75 10.42
N GLU A 316 -11.64 -9.98 10.31
CA GLU A 316 -12.36 -11.16 10.82
C GLU A 316 -12.47 -11.18 12.35
N LYS A 317 -11.44 -10.72 13.06
CA LYS A 317 -11.49 -10.58 14.53
C LYS A 317 -12.53 -9.55 14.97
N VAL A 318 -12.58 -8.41 14.27
CA VAL A 318 -13.57 -7.35 14.54
C VAL A 318 -14.98 -7.85 14.22
N ARG A 319 -15.15 -8.61 13.14
CA ARG A 319 -16.41 -9.29 12.80
C ARG A 319 -16.85 -10.28 13.85
N THR A 320 -15.93 -11.11 14.37
CA THR A 320 -16.19 -12.06 15.47
C THR A 320 -16.60 -11.34 16.76
N ALA A 321 -16.15 -10.10 16.96
CA ALA A 321 -16.55 -9.24 18.07
C ALA A 321 -17.91 -8.54 17.86
N GLY A 322 -18.60 -8.82 16.75
CA GLY A 322 -19.94 -8.31 16.47
C GLY A 322 -20.00 -7.08 15.55
N PHE A 323 -18.89 -6.68 14.92
CA PHE A 323 -18.81 -5.47 14.10
C PHE A 323 -18.32 -5.78 12.68
N GLU A 324 -19.11 -5.45 11.67
CA GLU A 324 -18.72 -5.66 10.27
C GLU A 324 -17.83 -4.50 9.79
N VAL A 325 -16.59 -4.80 9.41
CA VAL A 325 -15.65 -3.87 8.79
C VAL A 325 -15.00 -4.50 7.56
N ARG A 326 -14.65 -3.68 6.57
CA ARG A 326 -14.09 -4.17 5.30
C ARG A 326 -12.59 -3.90 5.24
N ALA A 327 -11.80 -4.97 5.08
CA ALA A 327 -10.42 -4.85 4.65
C ALA A 327 -10.37 -4.42 3.18
N VAL A 328 -9.73 -3.27 2.93
CA VAL A 328 -9.40 -2.76 1.60
C VAL A 328 -7.94 -3.09 1.33
N ARG A 329 -7.69 -3.72 0.19
CA ARG A 329 -6.40 -4.30 -0.21
C ARG A 329 -6.15 -4.07 -1.71
N PRO A 330 -4.93 -4.30 -2.22
CA PRO A 330 -4.65 -4.24 -3.65
C PRO A 330 -5.66 -5.02 -4.51
N PRO A 331 -5.98 -4.55 -5.73
CA PRO A 331 -5.46 -3.34 -6.38
C PRO A 331 -6.20 -2.04 -5.98
N THR A 332 -7.15 -2.09 -5.03
CA THR A 332 -7.94 -0.90 -4.65
C THR A 332 -7.09 0.15 -3.94
N VAL A 333 -6.09 -0.28 -3.19
CA VAL A 333 -5.05 0.55 -2.56
C VAL A 333 -3.67 -0.01 -2.91
N PRO A 334 -2.60 0.80 -2.88
CA PRO A 334 -1.24 0.31 -3.17
C PRO A 334 -0.79 -0.85 -2.27
N GLU A 335 0.12 -1.68 -2.78
CA GLU A 335 0.76 -2.75 -2.01
C GLU A 335 1.37 -2.23 -0.70
N GLY A 336 1.22 -3.00 0.38
CA GLY A 336 1.70 -2.62 1.72
C GLY A 336 0.91 -1.50 2.41
N SER A 337 -0.20 -1.03 1.82
CA SER A 337 -1.05 0.02 2.38
C SER A 337 -2.50 -0.42 2.65
N SER A 338 -2.72 -1.72 2.83
CA SER A 338 -4.03 -2.28 3.17
C SER A 338 -4.56 -1.68 4.47
N ARG A 339 -5.87 -1.47 4.54
CA ARG A 339 -6.53 -0.73 5.63
C ARG A 339 -7.92 -1.28 5.90
N LEU A 340 -8.44 -1.07 7.10
CA LEU A 340 -9.88 -1.20 7.33
C LEU A 340 -10.54 0.09 6.87
N ARG A 341 -11.55 -0.01 6.02
CA ARG A 341 -12.38 1.12 5.65
C ARG A 341 -13.65 1.09 6.50
N ILE A 342 -13.66 1.89 7.56
CA ILE A 342 -14.78 2.02 8.48
C ILE A 342 -15.64 3.20 8.03
N VAL A 343 -16.95 3.00 8.00
CA VAL A 343 -17.93 4.03 7.67
C VAL A 343 -18.89 4.21 8.84
N VAL A 344 -18.94 5.42 9.36
CA VAL A 344 -19.84 5.79 10.46
C VAL A 344 -21.18 6.25 9.91
N HIS A 345 -22.27 5.87 10.58
CA HIS A 345 -23.65 6.15 10.20
C HIS A 345 -24.39 6.97 11.27
N ALA A 346 -25.49 7.60 10.85
CA ALA A 346 -26.39 8.36 11.73
C ALA A 346 -27.17 7.46 12.69
N ALA A 347 -27.19 6.14 12.47
CA ALA A 347 -27.88 5.19 13.34
C ALA A 347 -26.97 4.60 14.45
N HIS A 348 -25.64 4.67 14.33
CA HIS A 348 -24.74 4.06 15.34
C HIS A 348 -24.91 4.71 16.70
N SER A 349 -25.11 3.94 17.75
CA SER A 349 -25.04 4.45 19.13
C SER A 349 -23.61 4.75 19.55
N GLU A 350 -23.42 5.59 20.57
CA GLU A 350 -22.08 5.81 21.15
C GLU A 350 -21.49 4.49 21.70
N GLU A 351 -22.32 3.61 22.26
CA GLU A 351 -21.91 2.28 22.73
C GLU A 351 -21.33 1.43 21.60
N GLU A 352 -21.93 1.46 20.41
CA GLU A 352 -21.42 0.77 19.22
C GLU A 352 -20.10 1.39 18.73
N ILE A 353 -19.95 2.72 18.78
CA ILE A 353 -18.67 3.39 18.45
C ILE A 353 -17.56 2.95 19.41
N HIS A 354 -17.82 2.94 20.71
CA HIS A 354 -16.87 2.47 21.72
C HIS A 354 -16.56 0.98 21.58
N GLY A 355 -17.58 0.17 21.30
CA GLY A 355 -17.44 -1.27 21.08
C GLY A 355 -16.56 -1.58 19.86
N LEU A 356 -16.81 -0.90 18.73
CA LEU A 356 -15.98 -1.02 17.54
C LEU A 356 -14.53 -0.60 17.81
N ALA A 357 -14.33 0.55 18.45
CA ALA A 357 -13.00 1.05 18.76
C ALA A 357 -12.23 0.02 19.61
N THR A 358 -12.88 -0.52 20.64
CA THR A 358 -12.32 -1.57 21.51
C THR A 358 -11.93 -2.82 20.71
N ALA A 359 -12.82 -3.30 19.82
CA ALA A 359 -12.57 -4.47 19.01
C ALA A 359 -11.38 -4.28 18.05
N VAL A 360 -11.32 -3.13 17.36
CA VAL A 360 -10.24 -2.80 16.43
C VAL A 360 -8.92 -2.62 17.16
N ILE A 361 -8.89 -1.89 18.28
CA ILE A 361 -7.68 -1.69 19.10
C ILE A 361 -7.15 -3.03 19.62
N ALA A 362 -8.04 -3.90 20.12
CA ALA A 362 -7.67 -5.22 20.60
C ALA A 362 -7.07 -6.08 19.49
N ALA A 363 -7.72 -6.14 18.33
CA ALA A 363 -7.27 -6.91 17.17
C ALA A 363 -5.92 -6.37 16.64
N MET A 364 -5.77 -5.05 16.51
CA MET A 364 -4.52 -4.41 16.09
C MET A 364 -3.38 -4.64 17.08
N SER A 365 -3.66 -4.57 18.39
CA SER A 365 -2.66 -4.83 19.43
C SER A 365 -2.21 -6.28 19.47
N GLU A 366 -3.14 -7.21 19.21
CA GLU A 366 -2.82 -8.63 19.13
C GLU A 366 -1.96 -8.96 17.91
N GLU A 367 -2.31 -8.44 16.73
CA GLU A 367 -1.47 -8.61 15.54
C GLU A 367 -0.13 -7.90 15.69
N ARG A 368 -0.06 -6.71 16.31
CA ARG A 368 1.21 -6.06 16.62
C ARG A 368 2.05 -6.90 17.60
N ARG A 369 1.43 -7.53 18.60
CA ARG A 369 2.15 -8.44 19.51
C ARG A 369 2.60 -9.70 18.79
N ARG A 370 1.80 -10.23 17.86
CA ARG A 370 2.16 -11.36 17.03
C ARG A 370 3.31 -11.02 16.09
N GLU A 371 3.29 -9.86 15.45
CA GLU A 371 4.41 -9.30 14.69
C GLU A 371 5.62 -9.11 15.59
N LEU A 372 5.48 -8.53 16.79
CA LEU A 372 6.59 -8.44 17.74
C LEU A 372 7.07 -9.82 18.23
N VAL A 373 6.24 -10.87 18.20
CA VAL A 373 6.62 -12.26 18.49
C VAL A 373 7.15 -12.98 17.24
N GLU A 374 6.83 -12.54 16.04
CA GLU A 374 7.39 -13.05 14.78
C GLU A 374 8.70 -12.31 14.40
N GLU A 375 8.84 -11.04 14.81
CA GLU A 375 10.00 -10.14 14.70
C GLU A 375 10.94 -10.26 15.91
N ASN A 376 10.41 -10.50 17.12
CA ASN A 376 11.15 -11.07 18.27
C ASN A 376 10.56 -12.44 18.61
N PRO A 377 10.90 -13.49 17.85
CA PRO A 377 10.58 -14.83 18.28
C PRO A 377 11.27 -15.10 19.61
N THR A 378 10.52 -15.66 20.56
CA THR A 378 11.11 -16.51 21.60
C THR A 378 12.17 -17.37 20.91
N PRO A 379 13.46 -17.27 21.26
CA PRO A 379 14.58 -17.53 20.35
C PRO A 379 14.49 -18.97 19.84
N PRO A 380 14.12 -19.21 18.57
CA PRO A 380 14.01 -20.56 18.05
C PRO A 380 15.35 -20.84 17.38
N SER A 381 16.35 -21.15 18.20
CA SER A 381 17.76 -21.19 17.79
C SER A 381 18.30 -19.85 17.26
N ALA A 382 19.55 -19.50 17.59
CA ALA A 382 20.18 -18.27 17.13
C ALA A 382 20.20 -18.25 15.59
N THR A 383 19.46 -17.32 14.98
CA THR A 383 19.52 -17.02 13.55
C THR A 383 20.98 -16.72 13.18
N PRO A 384 21.56 -17.38 12.17
CA PRO A 384 22.95 -17.15 11.81
C PRO A 384 23.17 -15.70 11.34
N LEU A 385 24.34 -15.14 11.63
CA LEU A 385 24.80 -13.86 11.09
C LEU A 385 25.71 -14.14 9.91
N VAL A 386 25.40 -13.59 8.73
CA VAL A 386 26.16 -13.88 7.50
C VAL A 386 27.13 -12.76 7.15
N VAL A 387 28.38 -13.09 6.88
CA VAL A 387 29.40 -12.16 6.39
C VAL A 387 29.50 -12.30 4.87
N CYS A 388 29.14 -11.25 4.15
CA CYS A 388 29.18 -11.20 2.68
C CYS A 388 30.08 -10.06 2.20
N GLY A 389 30.70 -10.23 1.03
CA GLY A 389 31.62 -9.28 0.44
C GLY A 389 31.03 -8.56 -0.77
N THR A 390 31.45 -7.32 -0.97
CA THR A 390 31.25 -6.60 -2.25
C THR A 390 32.08 -7.20 -3.39
N ASP A 391 33.15 -7.94 -3.07
CA ASP A 391 34.05 -8.59 -4.02
C ASP A 391 34.79 -9.77 -3.33
N THR A 392 35.64 -10.49 -4.06
CA THR A 392 36.61 -11.44 -3.51
C THR A 392 37.79 -10.69 -2.86
N ASP A 393 38.42 -11.26 -1.83
CA ASP A 393 39.54 -10.67 -1.08
C ASP A 393 39.32 -9.29 -0.42
N VAL A 394 38.06 -8.92 -0.18
CA VAL A 394 37.71 -7.67 0.53
C VAL A 394 37.88 -7.73 2.05
N GLY A 395 38.38 -8.84 2.59
CA GLY A 395 38.59 -9.02 4.04
C GLY A 395 37.42 -9.65 4.80
N LYS A 396 36.55 -10.42 4.14
CA LYS A 396 35.45 -11.17 4.78
C LYS A 396 35.94 -12.00 5.97
N THR A 397 36.99 -12.79 5.76
CA THR A 397 37.60 -13.69 6.75
C THR A 397 38.09 -12.96 8.00
N VAL A 398 38.64 -11.75 7.84
CA VAL A 398 39.06 -10.90 8.97
C VAL A 398 37.84 -10.42 9.77
N VAL A 399 36.78 -9.99 9.09
CA VAL A 399 35.53 -9.54 9.75
C VAL A 399 34.81 -10.72 10.40
N SER A 400 34.80 -11.91 9.78
CA SER A 400 34.31 -13.14 10.39
C SER A 400 35.06 -13.46 11.69
N ALA A 401 36.39 -13.39 11.69
CA ALA A 401 37.20 -13.62 12.88
C ALA A 401 36.92 -12.61 14.00
N LEU A 402 36.74 -11.32 13.64
CA LEU A 402 36.33 -10.28 14.58
C LEU A 402 34.99 -10.59 15.24
N LEU A 403 33.97 -10.96 14.45
CA LEU A 403 32.64 -11.27 14.95
C LEU A 403 32.64 -12.52 15.83
N VAL A 404 33.41 -13.55 15.45
CA VAL A 404 33.60 -14.75 16.27
C VAL A 404 34.26 -14.39 17.60
N ARG A 405 35.36 -13.61 17.57
CA ARG A 405 36.06 -13.16 18.78
C ARG A 405 35.15 -12.34 19.69
N ALA A 406 34.38 -11.43 19.12
CA ALA A 406 33.42 -10.61 19.85
C ALA A 406 32.32 -11.47 20.51
N SER A 407 31.70 -12.39 19.76
CA SER A 407 30.67 -13.31 20.28
C SER A 407 31.17 -14.11 21.49
N MET A 408 32.42 -14.61 21.44
CA MET A 408 33.05 -15.30 22.57
C MET A 408 33.23 -14.39 23.80
N ARG A 409 33.51 -13.09 23.62
CA ARG A 409 33.68 -12.12 24.71
C ARG A 409 32.37 -11.75 25.41
N TYR A 410 31.23 -11.81 24.71
CA TYR A 410 29.91 -11.59 25.32
C TYR A 410 29.30 -12.87 25.93
N ASN A 411 30.12 -13.89 26.19
CA ASN A 411 29.75 -15.18 26.78
C ASN A 411 28.69 -15.97 25.98
N GLN A 412 28.63 -15.82 24.66
CA GLN A 412 27.81 -16.66 23.82
C GLN A 412 28.56 -17.91 23.36
N THR A 413 27.85 -19.02 23.16
CA THR A 413 28.44 -20.21 22.52
C THR A 413 28.57 -19.92 21.03
N THR A 414 29.75 -19.63 20.51
CA THR A 414 29.92 -19.29 19.09
C THR A 414 30.20 -20.51 18.23
N ARG A 415 29.72 -20.55 16.99
CA ARG A 415 30.15 -21.51 15.96
C ARG A 415 30.36 -20.80 14.63
N TYR A 416 31.27 -21.33 13.82
CA TYR A 416 31.60 -20.77 12.51
C TYR A 416 31.36 -21.79 11.40
N LEU A 417 30.83 -21.32 10.28
CA LEU A 417 30.65 -22.11 9.07
C LEU A 417 31.04 -21.29 7.84
N LYS A 418 31.89 -21.86 6.98
CA LYS A 418 32.02 -21.43 5.60
C LYS A 418 31.38 -22.50 4.71
N PRO A 419 30.16 -22.30 4.18
CA PRO A 419 29.41 -23.36 3.50
C PRO A 419 30.14 -23.92 2.28
N ILE A 420 30.85 -23.07 1.55
CA ILE A 420 31.58 -23.43 0.34
C ILE A 420 33.01 -22.86 0.42
N GLN A 421 34.00 -23.74 0.24
CA GLN A 421 35.41 -23.37 0.15
C GLN A 421 35.95 -23.70 -1.25
N THR A 422 36.52 -22.70 -1.92
CA THR A 422 37.33 -22.92 -3.13
C THR A 422 38.79 -22.57 -2.83
N GLY A 423 39.74 -23.35 -3.36
CA GLY A 423 41.16 -23.24 -3.02
C GLY A 423 41.59 -24.06 -1.81
N LEU A 424 42.92 -24.22 -1.66
CA LEU A 424 43.56 -24.98 -0.59
C LEU A 424 43.85 -24.15 0.67
N ASP A 425 43.79 -22.82 0.56
CA ASP A 425 43.91 -21.92 1.71
C ASP A 425 42.61 -21.97 2.53
N SER A 426 42.71 -22.36 3.80
CA SER A 426 41.55 -22.51 4.69
C SER A 426 41.23 -21.18 5.38
N ASP A 427 40.21 -20.49 4.89
CA ASP A 427 39.64 -19.32 5.58
C ASP A 427 39.16 -19.69 6.98
N THR A 428 38.66 -20.93 7.16
CA THR A 428 38.30 -21.51 8.46
C THR A 428 39.48 -21.55 9.42
N ASP A 429 40.67 -21.94 8.96
CA ASP A 429 41.88 -21.98 9.80
C ASP A 429 42.34 -20.56 10.15
N THR A 430 42.19 -19.62 9.22
CA THR A 430 42.48 -18.20 9.46
C THR A 430 41.55 -17.61 10.51
N VAL A 431 40.24 -17.88 10.42
CA VAL A 431 39.25 -17.49 11.43
C VAL A 431 39.60 -18.10 12.78
N GLN A 432 39.89 -19.41 12.83
CA GLN A 432 40.28 -20.09 14.05
C GLN A 432 41.49 -19.44 14.72
N LYS A 433 42.58 -19.23 13.97
CA LYS A 433 43.82 -18.66 14.47
C LYS A 433 43.61 -17.24 15.00
N LEU A 434 42.87 -16.40 14.28
CA LEU A 434 42.67 -15.00 14.63
C LEU A 434 41.68 -14.84 15.79
N SER A 435 40.59 -15.59 15.82
CA SER A 435 39.56 -15.46 16.86
C SER A 435 39.88 -16.24 18.14
N GLY A 436 40.75 -17.25 18.06
CA GLY A 436 41.03 -18.19 19.14
C GLY A 436 39.88 -19.18 19.40
N LEU A 437 39.02 -19.42 18.41
CA LEU A 437 37.87 -20.33 18.54
C LEU A 437 38.34 -21.80 18.67
N ASP A 438 37.67 -22.59 19.51
CA ASP A 438 37.97 -24.02 19.61
C ASP A 438 37.65 -24.73 18.29
N SER A 439 38.54 -25.64 17.88
CA SER A 439 38.33 -26.56 16.76
C SER A 439 36.96 -27.27 16.78
N ALA A 440 36.42 -27.61 17.96
CA ALA A 440 35.10 -28.26 18.08
C ALA A 440 33.92 -27.36 17.67
N GLN A 441 34.13 -26.04 17.65
CA GLN A 441 33.13 -25.02 17.30
C GLN A 441 33.17 -24.66 15.81
N LEU A 442 34.15 -25.17 15.06
CA LEU A 442 34.25 -25.02 13.60
C LEU A 442 33.42 -26.11 12.91
N ALA A 443 32.48 -25.71 12.05
CA ALA A 443 31.84 -26.64 11.14
C ALA A 443 32.70 -26.81 9.88
N GLN A 444 32.84 -28.05 9.42
CA GLN A 444 33.49 -28.34 8.15
C GLN A 444 32.71 -27.72 6.99
N PRO A 445 33.39 -27.26 5.93
CA PRO A 445 32.72 -26.82 4.71
C PRO A 445 31.78 -27.91 4.19
N ILE A 446 30.61 -27.49 3.71
CA ILE A 446 29.62 -28.42 3.15
C ILE A 446 30.08 -28.86 1.76
N VAL A 447 30.68 -27.95 1.01
CA VAL A 447 31.30 -28.19 -0.30
C VAL A 447 32.71 -27.61 -0.29
N GLN A 448 33.67 -28.37 -0.82
CA GLN A 448 35.06 -27.93 -0.92
C GLN A 448 35.67 -28.34 -2.26
N PHE A 449 36.31 -27.39 -2.94
CA PHE A 449 37.02 -27.61 -4.19
C PHE A 449 38.47 -27.12 -4.12
N PRO A 450 39.45 -27.86 -4.67
CA PRO A 450 40.86 -27.47 -4.61
C PRO A 450 41.21 -26.31 -5.55
N LEU A 451 40.45 -26.10 -6.63
CA LEU A 451 40.68 -25.01 -7.58
C LEU A 451 40.27 -23.65 -6.97
N PRO A 452 41.16 -22.65 -6.89
CA PRO A 452 40.81 -21.30 -6.43
C PRO A 452 40.12 -20.51 -7.54
N ALA A 453 38.86 -20.86 -7.83
CA ALA A 453 38.01 -20.19 -8.82
C ALA A 453 36.61 -19.85 -8.23
N SER A 454 35.72 -19.27 -9.03
CA SER A 454 34.32 -19.14 -8.66
C SER A 454 33.69 -20.52 -8.42
N VAL A 455 32.61 -20.56 -7.62
CA VAL A 455 32.02 -21.82 -7.16
C VAL A 455 31.59 -22.71 -8.33
N ASP A 456 30.96 -22.13 -9.35
CA ASP A 456 30.56 -22.82 -10.57
C ASP A 456 31.75 -23.39 -11.37
N GLN A 457 32.83 -22.63 -11.53
CA GLN A 457 34.03 -23.04 -12.25
C GLN A 457 34.78 -24.15 -11.51
N ALA A 458 34.91 -24.02 -10.18
CA ALA A 458 35.57 -25.03 -9.35
C ALA A 458 34.77 -26.34 -9.32
N ALA A 459 33.43 -26.26 -9.29
CA ALA A 459 32.56 -27.42 -9.42
C ALA A 459 32.68 -28.07 -10.81
N GLN A 460 32.71 -27.27 -11.88
CA GLN A 460 32.87 -27.77 -13.24
C GLN A 460 34.19 -28.54 -13.43
N GLU A 461 35.31 -28.02 -12.91
CA GLU A 461 36.61 -28.70 -12.96
C GLU A 461 36.61 -30.02 -12.18
N ALA A 462 35.89 -30.06 -11.06
CA ALA A 462 35.71 -31.27 -10.27
C ALA A 462 34.71 -32.27 -10.89
N GLY A 463 34.00 -31.89 -11.97
CA GLY A 463 32.92 -32.70 -12.55
C GLY A 463 31.66 -32.76 -11.68
N GLU A 464 31.47 -31.79 -10.80
CA GLU A 464 30.37 -31.71 -9.84
C GLU A 464 29.41 -30.54 -10.14
N VAL A 465 28.22 -30.58 -9.55
CA VAL A 465 27.25 -29.46 -9.60
C VAL A 465 26.84 -29.10 -8.19
N VAL A 466 26.98 -27.82 -7.83
CA VAL A 466 26.55 -27.33 -6.51
C VAL A 466 25.05 -27.06 -6.53
N ALA A 467 24.30 -28.00 -5.93
CA ALA A 467 22.88 -27.83 -5.67
C ALA A 467 22.66 -26.97 -4.42
N MET A 468 22.18 -25.74 -4.59
CA MET A 468 21.97 -24.79 -3.49
C MET A 468 21.06 -25.33 -2.39
N GLU A 469 19.98 -26.03 -2.76
CA GLU A 469 19.05 -26.63 -1.81
C GLU A 469 19.74 -27.65 -0.89
N SER A 470 20.67 -28.45 -1.43
CA SER A 470 21.45 -29.42 -0.65
C SER A 470 22.37 -28.72 0.35
N VAL A 471 23.03 -27.63 -0.07
CA VAL A 471 23.88 -26.82 0.82
C VAL A 471 23.03 -26.15 1.90
N LEU A 472 21.89 -25.59 1.54
CA LEU A 472 20.96 -24.93 2.46
C LEU A 472 20.41 -25.91 3.50
N GLN A 473 20.01 -27.11 3.06
CA GLN A 473 19.52 -28.16 3.95
C GLN A 473 20.61 -28.64 4.92
N ALA A 474 21.84 -28.81 4.44
CA ALA A 474 22.98 -29.18 5.29
C ALA A 474 23.32 -28.08 6.31
N ALA A 475 23.33 -26.82 5.89
CA ALA A 475 23.54 -25.67 6.79
C ALA A 475 22.46 -25.60 7.87
N ARG A 476 21.17 -25.71 7.49
CA ARG A 476 20.05 -25.71 8.44
C ARG A 476 20.12 -26.87 9.43
N LYS A 477 20.60 -28.05 9.02
CA LYS A 477 20.84 -29.19 9.93
C LYS A 477 21.94 -28.87 10.95
N LEU A 478 23.02 -28.21 10.54
CA LEU A 478 24.08 -27.78 11.47
C LEU A 478 23.54 -26.76 12.49
N PHE A 479 22.76 -25.78 12.02
CA PHE A 479 22.16 -24.77 12.90
C PHE A 479 21.21 -25.39 13.92
N ALA A 480 20.35 -26.30 13.46
CA ALA A 480 19.43 -27.03 14.33
C ALA A 480 20.14 -27.94 15.36
N ALA A 481 21.34 -28.43 15.07
CA ALA A 481 22.12 -29.26 15.99
C ALA A 481 22.77 -28.46 17.13
N ALA A 482 22.90 -27.13 16.99
CA ALA A 482 23.44 -26.25 18.01
C ALA A 482 22.57 -24.99 18.12
N PRO A 483 21.34 -25.12 18.62
CA PRO A 483 20.35 -24.05 18.53
C PRO A 483 20.73 -22.84 19.39
N HIS A 484 21.43 -23.04 20.50
CA HIS A 484 21.86 -21.95 21.39
C HIS A 484 23.20 -21.32 20.97
N ALA A 485 23.77 -21.74 19.84
CA ALA A 485 25.05 -21.23 19.38
C ALA A 485 24.90 -20.06 18.41
N ALA A 486 25.64 -18.97 18.62
CA ALA A 486 25.77 -17.88 17.67
C ALA A 486 26.54 -18.35 16.44
N TRP A 487 25.82 -18.56 15.33
CA TRP A 487 26.41 -19.00 14.07
C TRP A 487 26.90 -17.80 13.25
N ILE A 488 28.20 -17.74 12.99
CA ILE A 488 28.81 -16.82 12.03
C ILE A 488 29.05 -17.58 10.72
N VAL A 489 28.38 -17.15 9.65
CA VAL A 489 28.45 -17.82 8.35
C VAL A 489 29.20 -16.94 7.35
N GLU A 490 30.26 -17.45 6.75
CA GLU A 490 31.04 -16.70 5.76
C GLU A 490 30.64 -17.08 4.32
N GLY A 491 30.27 -16.09 3.51
CA GLY A 491 29.93 -16.29 2.10
C GLY A 491 31.15 -16.52 1.20
N ALA A 492 30.94 -17.18 0.06
CA ALA A 492 31.99 -17.45 -0.92
C ALA A 492 32.09 -16.30 -1.94
N GLY A 493 33.20 -15.55 -1.90
CA GLY A 493 33.46 -14.45 -2.84
C GLY A 493 32.56 -13.21 -2.66
N GLY A 494 32.22 -12.54 -3.76
CA GLY A 494 31.31 -11.40 -3.80
C GLY A 494 29.84 -11.80 -3.96
N LEU A 495 28.92 -10.85 -3.78
CA LEU A 495 27.46 -11.11 -3.77
C LEU A 495 26.92 -11.81 -5.03
N ARG A 496 27.49 -11.55 -6.21
CA ARG A 496 27.02 -12.11 -7.49
C ARG A 496 27.87 -13.28 -7.98
N VAL A 497 28.68 -13.89 -7.11
CA VAL A 497 29.47 -15.08 -7.48
C VAL A 497 28.51 -16.24 -7.77
N PRO A 498 28.53 -16.79 -9.00
CA PRO A 498 27.63 -17.87 -9.38
C PRO A 498 27.99 -19.17 -8.65
N TRP A 499 26.96 -19.86 -8.17
CA TRP A 499 27.09 -21.22 -7.63
C TRP A 499 26.77 -22.26 -8.70
N ASN A 500 25.88 -21.93 -9.63
CA ASN A 500 25.52 -22.73 -10.79
C ASN A 500 24.98 -21.82 -11.91
N ALA A 501 24.45 -22.41 -12.98
CA ALA A 501 23.99 -21.68 -14.18
C ALA A 501 22.84 -20.70 -13.92
N THR A 502 22.09 -20.84 -12.83
CA THR A 502 20.86 -20.07 -12.57
C THR A 502 20.86 -19.33 -11.23
N GLN A 503 21.78 -19.65 -10.32
CA GLN A 503 21.79 -19.14 -8.96
C GLN A 503 23.18 -18.65 -8.54
N ASP A 504 23.20 -17.61 -7.73
CA ASP A 504 24.41 -17.03 -7.17
C ASP A 504 24.36 -16.87 -5.64
N GLN A 505 25.44 -16.35 -5.08
CA GLN A 505 25.58 -16.13 -3.64
C GLN A 505 24.41 -15.31 -3.05
N ALA A 506 23.84 -14.35 -3.79
CA ALA A 506 22.72 -13.54 -3.30
C ALA A 506 21.44 -14.36 -3.11
N ASP A 507 21.21 -15.34 -4.00
CA ASP A 507 20.04 -16.22 -3.91
C ASP A 507 20.16 -17.18 -2.71
N PHE A 508 21.39 -17.62 -2.39
CA PHE A 508 21.66 -18.38 -1.17
C PHE A 508 21.36 -17.55 0.09
N LEU A 509 21.80 -16.29 0.13
CA LEU A 509 21.54 -15.39 1.26
C LEU A 509 20.04 -15.15 1.45
N ALA A 510 19.31 -14.93 0.34
CA ALA A 510 17.86 -14.76 0.37
C ALA A 510 17.16 -16.02 0.90
N ALA A 511 17.57 -17.20 0.45
CA ALA A 511 16.98 -18.47 0.89
C ALA A 511 17.32 -18.81 2.35
N LEU A 512 18.49 -18.37 2.84
CA LEU A 512 18.87 -18.54 4.24
C LEU A 512 18.08 -17.65 5.18
N ASN A 513 17.55 -16.52 4.68
CA ASN A 513 16.75 -15.56 5.43
C ASN A 513 17.45 -15.07 6.71
N ALA A 514 18.70 -14.64 6.56
CA ALA A 514 19.59 -14.25 7.65
C ALA A 514 20.11 -12.82 7.47
N PRO A 515 20.31 -12.06 8.56
CA PRO A 515 20.90 -10.72 8.48
C PRO A 515 22.36 -10.79 8.00
N VAL A 516 22.76 -9.77 7.24
CA VAL A 516 24.09 -9.70 6.62
C VAL A 516 24.96 -8.59 7.23
N ILE A 517 26.22 -8.91 7.48
CA ILE A 517 27.33 -7.97 7.62
C ILE A 517 28.02 -7.85 6.26
N LEU A 518 27.97 -6.65 5.68
CA LEU A 518 28.58 -6.39 4.38
C LEU A 518 30.04 -5.96 4.56
N VAL A 519 30.93 -6.51 3.76
CA VAL A 519 32.37 -6.22 3.79
C VAL A 519 32.80 -5.64 2.44
N GLY A 520 33.40 -4.46 2.47
CA GLY A 520 34.00 -3.81 1.32
C GLY A 520 35.46 -3.51 1.55
N ARG A 521 36.24 -3.41 0.47
CA ARG A 521 37.59 -2.85 0.57
C ARG A 521 37.53 -1.34 0.79
N SER A 522 38.53 -0.78 1.47
CA SER A 522 38.75 0.68 1.51
C SER A 522 39.72 1.09 0.41
N GLY A 523 39.24 1.85 -0.59
CA GLY A 523 40.06 2.35 -1.69
C GLY A 523 39.26 2.92 -2.86
N LEU A 524 39.87 3.01 -4.03
CA LEU A 524 39.15 3.43 -5.25
C LEU A 524 38.11 2.38 -5.68
N GLY A 525 36.92 2.86 -6.04
CA GLY A 525 35.78 2.02 -6.46
C GLY A 525 34.86 1.57 -5.33
N THR A 526 35.23 1.78 -4.05
CA THR A 526 34.42 1.37 -2.88
C THR A 526 32.99 1.90 -2.95
N LEU A 527 32.79 3.18 -3.26
CA LEU A 527 31.44 3.77 -3.34
C LEU A 527 30.54 3.03 -4.33
N ASN A 528 31.04 2.77 -5.54
CA ASN A 528 30.27 2.11 -6.59
C ASN A 528 29.93 0.65 -6.20
N HIS A 529 30.94 -0.12 -5.77
CA HIS A 529 30.73 -1.52 -5.44
C HIS A 529 29.81 -1.69 -4.22
N THR A 530 29.97 -0.86 -3.20
CA THR A 530 29.11 -0.89 -2.01
C THR A 530 27.67 -0.55 -2.37
N LEU A 531 27.42 0.55 -3.10
CA LEU A 531 26.05 0.98 -3.43
C LEU A 531 25.33 -0.04 -4.34
N LEU A 532 26.01 -0.57 -5.36
CA LEU A 532 25.46 -1.63 -6.22
C LEU A 532 25.17 -2.92 -5.44
N THR A 533 26.03 -3.27 -4.49
CA THR A 533 25.83 -4.46 -3.65
C THR A 533 24.63 -4.27 -2.72
N LEU A 534 24.46 -3.09 -2.13
CA LEU A 534 23.31 -2.76 -1.28
C LEU A 534 22.00 -2.74 -2.08
N GLU A 535 22.00 -2.21 -3.29
CA GLU A 535 20.83 -2.25 -4.18
C GLU A 535 20.44 -3.71 -4.51
N ALA A 536 21.41 -4.56 -4.82
CA ALA A 536 21.18 -5.98 -5.11
C ALA A 536 20.67 -6.77 -3.89
N LEU A 537 21.12 -6.44 -2.68
CA LEU A 537 20.60 -7.01 -1.41
C LEU A 537 19.18 -6.52 -1.14
N ALA A 538 18.92 -5.23 -1.32
CA ALA A 538 17.59 -4.62 -1.12
C ALA A 538 16.55 -5.22 -2.08
N ALA A 539 16.91 -5.42 -3.35
CA ALA A 539 16.04 -6.07 -4.35
C ALA A 539 15.62 -7.50 -3.95
N ARG A 540 16.41 -8.18 -3.10
CA ARG A 540 16.12 -9.52 -2.56
C ARG A 540 15.58 -9.50 -1.12
N ARG A 541 15.26 -8.30 -0.59
CA ARG A 541 14.78 -8.10 0.79
C ARG A 541 15.74 -8.63 1.86
N ILE A 542 17.06 -8.61 1.58
CA ILE A 542 18.08 -9.04 2.54
C ILE A 542 18.47 -7.85 3.41
N SER A 543 18.33 -8.01 4.73
CA SER A 543 18.69 -6.98 5.71
C SER A 543 20.20 -6.89 5.92
N VAL A 544 20.76 -5.67 5.88
CA VAL A 544 22.18 -5.40 6.15
C VAL A 544 22.30 -4.67 7.49
N ARG A 545 23.05 -5.27 8.42
CA ARG A 545 23.22 -4.75 9.79
C ARG A 545 24.34 -3.73 9.92
N ALA A 546 25.43 -3.94 9.18
CA ALA A 546 26.58 -3.05 9.18
C ALA A 546 27.42 -3.24 7.92
N LEU A 547 28.21 -2.21 7.63
CA LEU A 547 29.24 -2.20 6.61
C LEU A 547 30.63 -2.10 7.25
N PHE A 548 31.52 -3.01 6.90
CA PHE A 548 32.93 -2.97 7.28
C PHE A 548 33.79 -2.65 6.06
N LEU A 549 34.57 -1.58 6.13
CA LEU A 549 35.52 -1.16 5.10
C LEU A 549 36.93 -1.58 5.51
N VAL A 550 37.47 -2.62 4.88
CA VAL A 550 38.76 -3.20 5.22
C VAL A 550 39.87 -2.63 4.34
N GLY A 551 40.91 -2.07 4.94
CA GLY A 551 42.07 -1.51 4.23
C GLY A 551 42.65 -0.27 4.90
N GLN A 552 43.48 0.48 4.18
CA GLN A 552 43.88 1.81 4.65
C GLN A 552 42.65 2.73 4.68
N PRO A 553 42.39 3.46 5.78
CA PRO A 553 41.23 4.35 5.87
C PRO A 553 41.19 5.35 4.70
N HIS A 554 40.00 5.53 4.14
CA HIS A 554 39.77 6.50 3.07
C HIS A 554 38.61 7.40 3.49
N PRO A 555 38.86 8.45 4.29
CA PRO A 555 37.81 9.20 4.99
C PRO A 555 36.69 9.73 4.09
N GLN A 556 37.02 10.09 2.84
CA GLN A 556 36.04 10.54 1.86
C GLN A 556 35.00 9.46 1.51
N ASN A 557 35.40 8.19 1.43
CA ASN A 557 34.49 7.08 1.11
C ASN A 557 33.52 6.86 2.26
N ARG A 558 34.03 6.77 3.50
CA ARG A 558 33.21 6.62 4.71
C ARG A 558 32.22 7.78 4.84
N ASN A 559 32.68 9.01 4.69
CA ASN A 559 31.83 10.20 4.82
C ASN A 559 30.73 10.23 3.75
N SER A 560 31.06 9.92 2.49
CA SER A 560 30.06 9.86 1.41
C SER A 560 29.04 8.74 1.60
N LEU A 561 29.46 7.57 2.11
CA LEU A 561 28.53 6.48 2.42
C LEU A 561 27.64 6.83 3.61
N ALA A 562 28.19 7.39 4.69
CA ALA A 562 27.44 7.79 5.87
C ALA A 562 26.38 8.87 5.54
N GLN A 563 26.70 9.82 4.65
CA GLN A 563 25.74 10.82 4.17
C GLN A 563 24.61 10.21 3.34
N ARG A 564 24.89 9.20 2.52
CA ARG A 564 23.90 8.55 1.66
C ARG A 564 23.08 7.48 2.38
N LEU A 565 23.64 6.90 3.44
CA LEU A 565 23.10 5.76 4.17
C LEU A 565 23.11 6.08 5.68
N PRO A 566 22.35 7.09 6.13
CA PRO A 566 22.42 7.58 7.52
C PRO A 566 21.99 6.54 8.56
N HIS A 567 21.28 5.49 8.14
CA HIS A 567 20.80 4.41 9.00
C HIS A 567 21.75 3.20 9.06
N LEU A 568 22.77 3.14 8.22
CA LEU A 568 23.71 2.01 8.17
C LEU A 568 24.96 2.32 8.99
N LEU A 569 25.31 1.44 9.92
CA LEU A 569 26.55 1.54 10.69
C LEU A 569 27.75 1.19 9.81
N ILE A 570 28.77 2.07 9.78
CA ILE A 570 29.96 1.93 8.92
C ILE A 570 31.22 1.97 9.77
N PHE A 571 31.98 0.86 9.74
CA PHE A 571 33.24 0.68 10.45
C PHE A 571 34.41 0.61 9.47
N GLU A 572 35.55 1.19 9.84
CA GLU A 572 36.80 1.05 9.08
C GLU A 572 37.74 0.08 9.81
N VAL A 573 38.25 -0.90 9.09
CA VAL A 573 39.17 -1.93 9.58
C VAL A 573 40.55 -1.66 9.00
N PRO A 574 41.55 -1.25 9.80
CA PRO A 574 42.88 -1.01 9.28
C PRO A 574 43.54 -2.30 8.78
N TRP A 575 44.38 -2.17 7.75
CA TRP A 575 45.20 -3.28 7.27
C TRP A 575 46.42 -3.50 8.17
N PHE A 576 46.66 -4.74 8.59
CA PHE A 576 47.83 -5.14 9.36
C PHE A 576 48.69 -6.13 8.58
N LYS A 577 50.00 -5.92 8.61
CA LYS A 577 50.96 -6.80 7.93
C LYS A 577 51.04 -8.19 8.55
N ASP A 578 50.86 -8.27 9.87
CA ASP A 578 50.91 -9.50 10.68
C ASP A 578 49.74 -9.51 11.67
N LEU A 579 48.52 -9.77 11.19
CA LEU A 579 47.31 -9.77 12.01
C LEU A 579 47.36 -10.91 13.06
N GLN A 580 47.04 -10.57 14.31
CA GLN A 580 47.01 -11.49 15.47
C GLN A 580 45.73 -11.23 16.29
N THR A 581 45.38 -12.13 17.20
CA THR A 581 44.19 -12.04 18.06
C THR A 581 44.10 -10.71 18.82
N GLU A 582 45.21 -10.18 19.32
CA GLU A 582 45.24 -8.94 20.11
C GLU A 582 44.80 -7.72 19.28
N HIS A 583 45.00 -7.74 17.96
CA HIS A 583 44.55 -6.67 17.08
C HIS A 583 43.02 -6.65 16.94
N LEU A 584 42.37 -7.81 16.98
CA LEU A 584 40.90 -7.89 17.01
C LEU A 584 40.36 -7.36 18.33
N ASP A 585 40.99 -7.72 19.45
CA ASP A 585 40.61 -7.21 20.78
C ASP A 585 40.76 -5.70 20.86
N PHE A 586 41.90 -5.15 20.39
CA PHE A 586 42.12 -3.72 20.30
C PHE A 586 41.01 -3.00 19.52
N TRP A 587 40.52 -3.60 18.44
CA TRP A 587 39.48 -2.99 17.63
C TRP A 587 38.09 -3.09 18.26
N ILE A 588 37.74 -4.23 18.86
CA ILE A 588 36.49 -4.40 19.62
C ILE A 588 36.40 -3.34 20.74
N ASP A 589 37.51 -3.09 21.43
CA ASP A 589 37.57 -2.13 22.55
C ASP A 589 37.73 -0.67 22.10
N GLY A 590 38.29 -0.43 20.91
CA GLY A 590 38.68 0.90 20.43
C GLY A 590 37.57 1.73 19.78
N GLU A 591 36.45 1.12 19.36
CA GLU A 591 35.36 1.79 18.66
C GLU A 591 34.03 1.67 19.42
N PRO A 592 33.56 2.71 20.14
CA PRO A 592 32.37 2.63 20.99
C PRO A 592 31.10 2.20 20.26
N GLN A 593 30.93 2.63 19.00
CA GLN A 593 29.78 2.24 18.17
C GLN A 593 29.85 0.76 17.76
N LEU A 594 31.06 0.22 17.59
CA LEU A 594 31.26 -1.20 17.30
C LEU A 594 30.91 -2.03 18.54
N HIS A 595 31.38 -1.62 19.72
CA HIS A 595 31.01 -2.27 20.98
C HIS A 595 29.49 -2.30 21.22
N GLN A 596 28.79 -1.21 20.89
CA GLN A 596 27.33 -1.15 20.98
C GLN A 596 26.65 -2.11 19.98
N LEU A 597 27.10 -2.14 18.73
CA LEU A 597 26.59 -3.09 17.73
C LEU A 597 26.82 -4.54 18.17
N LEU A 598 28.04 -4.86 18.64
CA LEU A 598 28.38 -6.22 19.03
C LEU A 598 27.54 -6.71 20.21
N LYS A 599 27.22 -5.84 21.18
CA LYS A 599 26.25 -6.10 22.26
C LYS A 599 24.81 -6.31 21.79
N GLN A 600 24.45 -5.76 20.63
CA GLN A 600 23.12 -5.97 20.04
C GLN A 600 23.07 -7.26 19.24
N LEU A 601 24.21 -7.69 18.68
CA LEU A 601 24.33 -8.93 17.92
C LEU A 601 24.51 -10.16 18.83
N PHE A 602 25.20 -10.00 19.96
CA PHE A 602 25.56 -11.06 20.91
C PHE A 602 25.34 -10.59 22.36
#